data_AF-A0A371FV90-F1
#
_entry.id   AF-A0A371FV90-F1
#
_cell.length_a   1.000
_cell.length_b   1.000
_cell.length_c   1.000
_cell.angle_alpha   90.00
_cell.angle_beta   90.00
_cell.angle_gamma   90.00
#
_symmetry.space_group_name_H-M   'P 1'
#
loop_
_entity.id
_entity.type
_entity.pdbx_description
1 polymer ?
#
loop_
_entity_poly.entity_id
_entity_poly.type
_entity_poly.pdbx_seq_one_letter_code
_entity_poly.pdbx_strand_id
1 'polypeptide(L)'
;MQVSRQHKKAIGWRLSDLPRINPSICMHNILMEEEARPIRQRQRRMNSTILDVVKKKLNQLTRKDHFTLPFIDKVLEKLTGKSHYCFLDGFSGYMQIHIAPEDQHKTTFTCLFGTFAYTHMLFGMCNASSTFQRYMTSIFSGLLQDCIEVFMDDFTVYTTSFDACMENLSWVLIRCINTNLVLNFEKCHFMVTEGIVLGHLVPSKGIEVEKSKIDIITSLPNPTSMWEVCSFLGHAGFYRRFIKNFSKIALPLSKLLQKDMDFNFD
;
A
#
# COMPACT_ATOMS: atom_id res chain seq x y z
N MET A 1 -8.37 24.06 9.41
CA MET A 1 -8.44 24.51 7.99
C MET A 1 -7.36 25.51 7.56
N GLN A 2 -6.73 26.28 8.47
CA GLN A 2 -5.70 27.25 8.10
C GLN A 2 -4.36 26.60 7.67
N VAL A 3 -3.96 25.50 8.32
CA VAL A 3 -2.74 24.73 7.98
C VAL A 3 -2.76 24.17 6.55
N SER A 4 -3.89 23.60 6.11
CA SER A 4 -4.06 23.13 4.73
C SER A 4 -3.99 24.28 3.71
N ARG A 5 -4.52 25.46 4.05
CA ARG A 5 -4.42 26.66 3.20
C ARG A 5 -2.99 27.21 3.09
N GLN A 6 -2.17 27.03 4.12
CA GLN A 6 -0.76 27.44 4.12
C GLN A 6 0.11 26.49 3.29
N HIS A 7 -0.22 25.20 3.26
CA HIS A 7 0.58 24.16 2.61
C HIS A 7 -0.06 23.64 1.31
N LYS A 8 -0.71 24.51 0.53
CA LYS A 8 -1.40 24.13 -0.72
C LYS A 8 -0.52 23.37 -1.73
N LYS A 9 0.81 23.58 -1.71
CA LYS A 9 1.76 22.89 -2.59
C LYS A 9 1.92 21.40 -2.29
N ALA A 10 1.58 20.95 -1.08
CA ALA A 10 1.58 19.55 -0.70
C ALA A 10 0.35 18.79 -1.23
N ILE A 11 -0.63 19.49 -1.81
CA ILE A 11 -1.94 18.96 -2.15
C ILE A 11 -2.11 18.95 -3.67
N GLY A 12 -2.36 17.78 -4.23
CA GLY A 12 -2.60 17.59 -5.66
C GLY A 12 -4.09 17.45 -5.98
N TRP A 13 -4.49 17.95 -7.15
CA TRP A 13 -5.87 17.82 -7.67
C TRP A 13 -5.93 17.02 -8.98
N ARG A 14 -4.83 17.00 -9.76
CA ARG A 14 -4.73 16.25 -11.02
C ARG A 14 -3.35 15.58 -11.15
N LEU A 15 -3.28 14.50 -11.93
CA LEU A 15 -2.02 13.83 -12.25
C LEU A 15 -1.00 14.74 -12.95
N SER A 16 -1.46 15.72 -13.73
CA SER A 16 -0.60 16.74 -14.36
C SER A 16 0.09 17.65 -13.36
N ASP A 17 -0.46 17.76 -12.15
CA ASP A 17 -0.05 18.72 -11.13
C ASP A 17 0.94 18.10 -10.15
N LEU A 18 1.32 16.83 -10.35
CA LEU A 18 2.29 16.11 -9.53
C LEU A 18 3.71 16.60 -9.83
N PRO A 19 4.33 17.47 -8.99
CA PRO A 19 5.76 17.64 -9.03
C PRO A 19 6.45 16.29 -8.81
N ARG A 20 7.58 16.13 -9.49
CA ARG A 20 8.39 14.93 -9.40
C ARG A 20 9.03 14.87 -8.02
N ILE A 21 8.94 13.70 -7.37
CA ILE A 21 9.82 13.38 -6.26
C ILE A 21 11.27 13.58 -6.73
N ASN A 22 12.08 14.22 -5.89
CA ASN A 22 13.48 14.49 -6.21
C ASN A 22 14.22 13.17 -6.51
N PRO A 23 14.71 12.94 -7.75
CA PRO A 23 15.36 11.70 -8.15
C PRO A 23 16.63 11.38 -7.34
N SER A 24 17.24 12.40 -6.72
CA SER A 24 18.42 12.24 -5.86
C SER A 24 18.10 11.51 -4.55
N ILE A 25 16.82 11.47 -4.15
CA ILE A 25 16.40 10.78 -2.91
C ILE A 25 16.20 9.29 -3.18
N CYS A 26 15.52 8.94 -4.27
CA CYS A 26 15.29 7.54 -4.64
C CYS A 26 14.85 7.40 -6.10
N MET A 27 15.28 6.31 -6.73
CA MET A 27 14.76 5.81 -7.99
C MET A 27 14.36 4.34 -7.83
N HIS A 28 13.37 3.91 -8.59
CA HIS A 28 12.98 2.51 -8.68
C HIS A 28 13.91 1.79 -9.66
N ASN A 29 14.60 0.78 -9.14
CA ASN A 29 15.50 -0.07 -9.93
C ASN A 29 14.81 -1.40 -10.20
N ILE A 30 14.91 -1.87 -11.45
CA ILE A 30 14.34 -3.12 -11.92
C ILE A 30 15.48 -4.13 -12.12
N LEU A 31 15.84 -4.81 -11.03
CA LEU A 31 16.85 -5.85 -11.06
C LEU A 31 16.28 -7.10 -11.73
N MET A 32 16.90 -7.55 -12.81
CA MET A 32 16.47 -8.74 -13.55
C MET A 32 17.16 -9.99 -12.97
N GLU A 33 16.54 -11.15 -13.12
CA GLU A 33 17.19 -12.45 -12.86
C GLU A 33 18.41 -12.65 -13.78
N GLU A 34 19.44 -13.36 -13.32
CA GLU A 34 20.73 -13.50 -14.04
C GLU A 34 20.57 -14.12 -15.44
N GLU A 35 19.57 -14.98 -15.62
CA GLU A 35 19.27 -15.64 -16.91
C GLU A 35 18.24 -14.88 -17.77
N ALA A 36 17.74 -13.73 -17.31
CA ALA A 36 16.68 -13.01 -18.01
C ALA A 36 17.19 -12.44 -19.33
N ARG A 37 16.52 -12.81 -20.43
CA ARG A 37 16.79 -12.29 -21.77
C ARG A 37 15.69 -11.32 -22.22
N PRO A 38 16.01 -10.30 -23.02
CA PRO A 38 14.99 -9.43 -23.60
C PRO A 38 14.10 -10.25 -24.55
N ILE A 39 12.79 -10.23 -24.30
CA ILE A 39 11.80 -10.94 -25.12
C ILE A 39 11.02 -9.93 -25.97
N ARG A 40 11.26 -9.92 -27.29
CA ARG A 40 10.41 -9.17 -28.22
C ARG A 40 9.11 -9.93 -28.45
N GLN A 41 8.00 -9.31 -28.10
CA GLN A 41 6.67 -9.89 -28.35
C GLN A 41 6.05 -9.36 -29.64
N ARG A 42 5.16 -10.17 -30.22
CA ARG A 42 4.29 -9.70 -31.29
C ARG A 42 3.40 -8.57 -30.79
N GLN A 43 3.27 -7.55 -31.63
CA GLN A 43 2.37 -6.43 -31.39
C GLN A 43 0.94 -6.96 -31.22
N ARG A 44 0.29 -6.52 -30.15
CA ARG A 44 -1.11 -6.83 -29.85
C ARG A 44 -1.96 -5.60 -30.13
N ARG A 45 -3.26 -5.80 -30.37
CA ARG A 45 -4.21 -4.69 -30.47
C ARG A 45 -4.16 -3.90 -29.16
N MET A 46 -4.03 -2.57 -29.27
CA MET A 46 -4.00 -1.71 -28.11
C MET A 46 -5.36 -1.77 -27.40
N ASN A 47 -5.35 -2.25 -26.16
CA ASN A 47 -6.49 -2.33 -25.26
C ASN A 47 -6.01 -2.02 -23.84
N SER A 48 -6.94 -1.82 -22.90
CA SER A 48 -6.62 -1.50 -21.50
C SER A 48 -5.73 -2.56 -20.82
N THR A 49 -5.73 -3.80 -21.29
CA THR A 49 -4.98 -4.93 -20.71
C THR A 49 -3.53 -5.04 -21.17
N ILE A 50 -3.07 -4.21 -22.12
CA ILE A 50 -1.67 -4.23 -22.56
C ILE A 50 -0.70 -3.93 -21.40
N LEU A 51 -1.13 -3.04 -20.50
CA LEU A 51 -0.44 -2.71 -19.25
C LEU A 51 -0.22 -3.95 -18.38
N ASP A 52 -1.27 -4.75 -18.20
CA ASP A 52 -1.22 -5.94 -17.34
C ASP A 52 -0.33 -7.02 -17.95
N VAL A 53 -0.32 -7.14 -19.28
CA VAL A 53 0.57 -8.07 -19.99
C VAL A 53 2.04 -7.68 -19.81
N VAL A 54 2.37 -6.39 -19.93
CA VAL A 54 3.75 -5.90 -19.72
C VAL A 54 4.17 -6.14 -18.28
N LYS A 55 3.35 -5.72 -17.30
CA LYS A 55 3.63 -5.90 -15.87
C LYS A 55 3.80 -7.37 -15.48
N LYS A 56 2.87 -8.24 -15.91
CA LYS A 56 2.91 -9.68 -15.59
C LYS A 56 4.21 -10.32 -16.07
N LYS A 57 4.68 -9.95 -17.27
CA LYS A 57 5.92 -10.49 -17.83
C LYS A 57 7.17 -9.88 -17.22
N LEU A 58 7.16 -8.56 -16.97
CA LEU A 58 8.24 -7.91 -16.25
C LEU A 58 8.43 -8.56 -14.88
N ASN A 59 7.35 -8.74 -14.12
CA ASN A 59 7.39 -9.36 -12.80
C ASN A 59 7.89 -10.81 -12.78
N GLN A 60 7.79 -11.54 -13.89
CA GLN A 60 8.35 -12.90 -14.01
C GLN A 60 9.87 -12.90 -14.18
N LEU A 61 10.41 -11.82 -14.73
CA LEU A 61 11.84 -11.68 -15.05
C LEU A 61 12.58 -10.83 -14.01
N THR A 62 11.86 -10.06 -13.20
CA THR A 62 12.41 -9.23 -12.13
C THR A 62 12.69 -10.08 -10.90
N ARG A 63 13.91 -9.93 -10.35
CA ARG A 63 14.31 -10.52 -9.09
C ARG A 63 13.51 -9.90 -7.95
N LYS A 64 12.91 -10.75 -7.12
CA LYS A 64 12.06 -10.31 -6.01
C LYS A 64 12.90 -9.74 -4.87
N ASP A 65 12.57 -8.52 -4.46
CA ASP A 65 13.18 -7.85 -3.31
C ASP A 65 12.67 -8.50 -2.01
N HIS A 66 13.59 -8.93 -1.15
CA HIS A 66 13.28 -9.55 0.14
C HIS A 66 13.11 -8.47 1.22
N PHE A 67 12.34 -7.44 0.92
CA PHE A 67 12.05 -6.37 1.86
C PHE A 67 10.90 -6.76 2.78
N THR A 68 11.12 -6.69 4.08
CA THR A 68 10.09 -6.94 5.08
C THR A 68 9.28 -5.67 5.31
N LEU A 69 8.05 -5.64 4.81
CA LEU A 69 7.09 -4.60 5.18
C LEU A 69 6.79 -4.68 6.69
N PRO A 70 6.54 -3.54 7.36
CA PRO A 70 6.06 -3.55 8.74
C PRO A 70 4.80 -4.40 8.88
N PHE A 71 4.68 -5.15 9.97
CA PHE A 71 3.42 -5.83 10.26
C PHE A 71 2.33 -4.80 10.58
N ILE A 72 1.14 -5.00 10.01
CA ILE A 72 -0.03 -4.15 10.24
C ILE A 72 -0.33 -4.04 11.74
N ASP A 73 -0.20 -5.15 12.47
CA ASP A 73 -0.34 -5.21 13.94
C ASP A 73 0.55 -4.18 14.64
N LYS A 74 1.83 -4.10 14.25
CA LYS A 74 2.80 -3.18 14.83
C LYS A 74 2.46 -1.71 14.52
N VAL A 75 1.97 -1.43 13.32
CA VAL A 75 1.51 -0.08 12.95
C VAL A 75 0.32 0.32 13.83
N LEU A 76 -0.66 -0.57 13.98
CA LEU A 76 -1.87 -0.29 14.75
C LEU A 76 -1.61 -0.19 16.26
N GLU A 77 -0.68 -0.97 16.80
CA GLU A 77 -0.25 -0.87 18.21
C GLU A 77 0.24 0.55 18.55
N LYS A 78 0.92 1.22 17.63
CA LYS A 78 1.40 2.60 17.82
C LYS A 78 0.28 3.63 17.85
N LEU A 79 -0.79 3.36 17.11
CA LEU A 79 -1.98 4.22 17.07
C LEU A 79 -2.87 4.03 18.30
N THR A 80 -2.75 2.90 19.00
CA THR A 80 -3.62 2.59 20.14
C THR A 80 -3.44 3.60 21.28
N GLY A 81 -4.56 4.07 21.84
CA GLY A 81 -4.57 5.02 22.97
C GLY A 81 -4.29 6.47 22.58
N LYS A 82 -4.14 6.77 21.29
CA LYS A 82 -4.10 8.15 20.78
C LYS A 82 -5.52 8.68 20.61
N SER A 83 -5.68 10.00 20.68
CA SER A 83 -7.01 10.64 20.68
C SER A 83 -7.27 11.51 19.47
N HIS A 84 -6.22 11.94 18.77
CA HIS A 84 -6.31 12.81 17.61
C HIS A 84 -5.45 12.26 16.47
N TYR A 85 -6.05 12.21 15.28
CA TYR A 85 -5.44 11.64 14.09
C TYR A 85 -5.60 12.56 12.89
N CYS A 86 -4.64 12.49 11.98
CA CYS A 86 -4.83 12.88 10.58
C CYS A 86 -4.46 11.70 9.70
N PHE A 87 -5.41 11.23 8.89
CA PHE A 87 -5.19 10.22 7.88
C PHE A 87 -4.93 10.93 6.56
N LEU A 88 -3.76 10.70 5.97
CA LEU A 88 -3.36 11.29 4.70
C LEU A 88 -3.14 10.17 3.68
N ASP A 89 -3.40 10.49 2.41
CA ASP A 89 -3.27 9.56 1.29
C ASP A 89 -2.31 10.16 0.26
N GLY A 90 -1.37 9.35 -0.24
CA GLY A 90 -0.45 9.77 -1.30
C GLY A 90 -1.15 9.81 -2.67
N PHE A 91 -1.15 10.95 -3.36
CA PHE A 91 -1.83 11.07 -4.64
C PHE A 91 -1.10 10.29 -5.74
N SER A 92 -1.60 9.10 -6.10
CA SER A 92 -0.93 8.21 -7.08
C SER A 92 0.54 7.97 -6.71
N GLY A 93 0.83 7.69 -5.44
CA GLY A 93 2.18 7.66 -4.86
C GLY A 93 3.22 6.95 -5.72
N TYR A 94 2.90 5.75 -6.22
CA TYR A 94 3.81 4.98 -7.10
C TYR A 94 4.27 5.77 -8.33
N MET A 95 3.37 6.52 -8.98
CA MET A 95 3.68 7.26 -10.20
C MET A 95 4.52 8.52 -9.94
N GLN A 96 4.71 8.92 -8.69
CA GLN A 96 5.59 10.03 -8.34
C GLN A 96 7.08 9.62 -8.34
N ILE A 97 7.38 8.31 -8.24
CA ILE A 97 8.76 7.77 -8.19
C ILE A 97 9.27 7.44 -9.59
N HIS A 98 10.48 7.90 -9.91
CA HIS A 98 11.13 7.65 -11.20
C HIS A 98 11.67 6.23 -11.28
N ILE A 99 11.57 5.62 -12.47
CA ILE A 99 12.40 4.46 -12.81
C ILE A 99 13.78 4.98 -13.17
N ALA A 100 14.83 4.32 -12.65
CA ALA A 100 16.21 4.65 -12.99
C ALA A 100 16.38 4.68 -14.52
N PRO A 101 17.03 5.72 -15.11
CA PRO A 101 17.13 5.86 -16.56
C PRO A 101 17.66 4.60 -17.27
N GLU A 102 18.61 3.91 -16.64
CA GLU A 102 19.16 2.63 -17.10
C GLU A 102 18.15 1.48 -17.17
N ASP A 103 17.06 1.54 -16.39
CA ASP A 103 16.05 0.49 -16.29
C ASP A 103 14.78 0.77 -17.08
N GLN A 104 14.58 2.01 -17.56
CA GLN A 104 13.36 2.39 -18.29
C GLN A 104 13.11 1.51 -19.52
N HIS A 105 14.18 1.14 -20.24
CA HIS A 105 14.09 0.28 -21.42
C HIS A 105 13.47 -1.11 -21.11
N LYS A 106 13.54 -1.58 -19.86
CA LYS A 106 12.94 -2.87 -19.43
C LYS A 106 11.40 -2.81 -19.43
N THR A 107 10.84 -1.61 -19.37
CA THR A 107 9.38 -1.38 -19.36
C THR A 107 8.81 -1.03 -20.74
N THR A 108 9.61 -1.20 -21.79
CA THR A 108 9.25 -0.82 -23.15
C THR A 108 8.05 -1.60 -23.66
N PHE A 109 7.12 -0.90 -24.32
CA PHE A 109 6.00 -1.48 -25.04
C PHE A 109 5.85 -0.82 -26.41
N THR A 110 5.33 -1.58 -27.37
CA THR A 110 5.06 -1.09 -28.73
C THR A 110 3.55 -1.06 -28.97
N CYS A 111 3.05 0.08 -29.41
CA CYS A 111 1.67 0.27 -29.85
C CYS A 111 1.64 0.83 -31.29
N LEU A 112 0.44 1.11 -31.81
CA LEU A 112 0.26 1.64 -33.18
C LEU A 112 0.95 2.99 -33.40
N PHE A 113 1.23 3.73 -32.33
CA PHE A 113 1.82 5.07 -32.38
C PHE A 113 3.35 5.08 -32.18
N GLY A 114 3.96 3.91 -31.97
CA GLY A 114 5.40 3.80 -31.75
C GLY A 114 5.78 2.92 -30.57
N THR A 115 7.05 3.02 -30.18
CA THR A 115 7.61 2.30 -29.03
C THR A 115 7.87 3.28 -27.90
N PHE A 116 7.34 2.99 -26.73
CA PHE A 116 7.38 3.85 -25.55
C PHE A 116 7.92 3.07 -24.36
N ALA A 117 8.54 3.78 -23.42
CA ALA A 117 9.00 3.22 -22.15
C ALA A 117 8.40 4.03 -21.00
N TYR A 118 8.16 3.37 -19.87
CA TYR A 118 7.73 4.05 -18.65
C TYR A 118 8.93 4.71 -17.98
N THR A 119 8.73 5.96 -17.61
CA THR A 119 9.69 6.77 -16.85
C THR A 119 9.42 6.74 -15.34
N HIS A 120 8.26 6.22 -14.94
CA HIS A 120 7.77 6.19 -13.56
C HIS A 120 7.36 4.79 -13.15
N MET A 121 7.47 4.52 -11.87
CA MET A 121 7.09 3.23 -11.30
C MET A 121 5.59 3.02 -11.46
N LEU A 122 5.22 1.83 -11.95
CA LEU A 122 3.83 1.47 -12.19
C LEU A 122 3.26 0.66 -11.03
N PHE A 123 2.00 0.93 -10.70
CA PHE A 123 1.23 0.05 -9.81
C PHE A 123 1.20 -1.39 -10.35
N GLY A 124 1.45 -2.36 -9.48
CA GLY A 124 1.47 -3.78 -9.82
C GLY A 124 2.83 -4.34 -10.26
N MET A 125 3.89 -3.52 -10.29
CA MET A 125 5.26 -4.05 -10.34
C MET A 125 5.59 -4.78 -9.02
N CYS A 126 6.29 -5.92 -9.09
CA CYS A 126 6.50 -6.81 -7.94
C CYS A 126 7.24 -6.15 -6.76
N ASN A 127 8.18 -5.23 -7.04
CA ASN A 127 8.97 -4.53 -6.03
C ASN A 127 8.49 -3.08 -5.80
N ALA A 128 7.30 -2.72 -6.31
CA ALA A 128 6.82 -1.34 -6.21
C ALA A 128 6.55 -0.94 -4.76
N SER A 129 5.82 -1.78 -4.02
CA SER A 129 5.48 -1.53 -2.62
C SER A 129 6.70 -1.48 -1.71
N SER A 130 7.72 -2.33 -1.95
CA SER A 130 8.96 -2.29 -1.17
C SER A 130 9.73 -1.01 -1.43
N THR A 131 9.86 -0.61 -2.70
CA THR A 131 10.52 0.65 -3.08
C THR A 131 9.80 1.84 -2.46
N PHE A 132 8.47 1.87 -2.58
CA PHE A 132 7.65 2.94 -2.04
C PHE A 132 7.77 3.03 -0.51
N GLN A 133 7.70 1.91 0.20
CA GLN A 133 7.86 1.90 1.65
C GLN A 133 9.25 2.38 2.08
N ARG A 134 10.34 1.88 1.47
CA ARG A 134 11.71 2.34 1.76
C ARG A 134 11.83 3.85 1.57
N TYR A 135 11.22 4.36 0.50
CA TYR A 135 11.22 5.78 0.19
C TYR A 135 10.46 6.60 1.24
N MET A 136 9.26 6.17 1.63
CA MET A 136 8.50 6.83 2.70
C MET A 136 9.24 6.79 4.04
N THR A 137 9.91 5.68 4.34
CA THR A 137 10.77 5.57 5.52
C THR A 137 11.91 6.59 5.47
N SER A 138 12.50 6.84 4.30
CA SER A 138 13.55 7.84 4.13
C SER A 138 13.05 9.28 4.25
N ILE A 139 11.91 9.62 3.63
CA ILE A 139 11.34 10.98 3.69
C ILE A 139 11.02 11.37 5.12
N PHE A 140 10.32 10.50 5.83
CA PHE A 140 9.83 10.73 7.19
C PHE A 140 10.82 10.24 8.25
N SER A 141 12.08 10.00 7.87
CA SER A 141 13.13 9.70 8.83
C SER A 141 13.23 10.82 9.89
N GLY A 142 13.29 10.39 11.16
CA GLY A 142 13.24 11.25 12.35
C GLY A 142 11.83 11.70 12.77
N LEU A 143 10.78 11.33 12.03
CA LEU A 143 9.37 11.59 12.38
C LEU A 143 8.59 10.28 12.61
N LEU A 144 9.03 9.19 11.98
CA LEU A 144 8.43 7.86 12.11
C LEU A 144 8.48 7.37 13.56
N GLN A 145 7.44 6.64 13.98
CA GLN A 145 7.28 6.08 15.33
C GLN A 145 7.05 7.09 16.45
N ASP A 146 7.21 8.39 16.18
CA ASP A 146 6.99 9.46 17.15
C ASP A 146 5.73 10.26 16.82
N CYS A 147 5.59 10.73 15.58
CA CYS A 147 4.46 11.57 15.17
C CYS A 147 3.68 11.05 13.96
N ILE A 148 4.29 10.18 13.15
CA ILE A 148 3.67 9.62 11.94
C ILE A 148 3.98 8.13 11.82
N GLU A 149 2.99 7.34 11.42
CA GLU A 149 3.19 6.01 10.85
C GLU A 149 2.90 6.07 9.35
N VAL A 150 3.69 5.35 8.56
CA VAL A 150 3.47 5.23 7.12
C VAL A 150 3.46 3.77 6.72
N PHE A 151 2.40 3.36 6.05
CA PHE A 151 2.28 2.03 5.46
C PHE A 151 1.82 2.17 4.01
N MET A 152 2.76 1.96 3.08
CA MET A 152 2.55 2.28 1.66
C MET A 152 1.94 3.67 1.50
N ASP A 153 0.80 3.79 0.80
CA ASP A 153 0.11 5.06 0.51
C ASP A 153 -0.68 5.63 1.70
N ASP A 154 -0.82 4.88 2.81
CA ASP A 154 -1.54 5.29 4.00
C ASP A 154 -0.59 5.95 5.02
N PHE A 155 -0.80 7.24 5.27
CA PHE A 155 -0.04 8.03 6.23
C PHE A 155 -0.95 8.36 7.42
N THR A 156 -0.50 8.07 8.63
CA THR A 156 -1.26 8.38 9.85
C THR A 156 -0.43 9.24 10.77
N VAL A 157 -0.83 10.51 10.91
CA VAL A 157 -0.31 11.38 11.97
C VAL A 157 -1.17 11.17 13.21
N TYR A 158 -0.54 11.00 14.37
CA TYR A 158 -1.26 10.67 15.60
C TYR A 158 -0.68 11.39 16.82
N THR A 159 -1.54 11.68 17.80
CA THR A 159 -1.13 12.29 19.08
C THR A 159 -2.24 12.20 20.14
N THR A 160 -1.99 12.75 21.32
CA THR A 160 -2.92 12.81 22.45
C THR A 160 -3.59 14.17 22.64
N SER A 161 -3.19 15.23 21.92
CA SER A 161 -3.82 16.56 21.98
C SER A 161 -4.03 17.18 20.60
N PHE A 162 -5.03 18.05 20.47
CA PHE A 162 -5.33 18.74 19.22
C PHE A 162 -4.16 19.63 18.75
N ASP A 163 -3.57 20.42 19.65
CA ASP A 163 -2.50 21.36 19.30
C ASP A 163 -1.24 20.63 18.83
N ALA A 164 -0.85 19.56 19.53
CA ALA A 164 0.26 18.72 19.10
C ALA A 164 -0.02 18.06 17.74
N CYS A 165 -1.29 17.79 17.41
CA CYS A 165 -1.67 17.18 16.13
C CYS A 165 -1.46 18.18 15.00
N MET A 166 -1.78 19.46 15.23
CA MET A 166 -1.54 20.53 14.28
C MET A 166 -0.05 20.76 14.03
N GLU A 167 0.76 20.75 15.09
CA GLU A 167 2.22 20.88 14.98
C GLU A 167 2.84 19.70 14.20
N ASN A 168 2.49 18.47 14.59
CA ASN A 168 2.95 17.26 13.90
C ASN A 168 2.54 17.26 12.42
N LEU A 169 1.29 17.62 12.12
CA LEU A 169 0.80 17.73 10.75
C LEU A 169 1.59 18.79 9.97
N SER A 170 1.93 19.92 10.59
CA SER A 170 2.73 20.96 9.96
C SER A 170 4.11 20.44 9.55
N TRP A 171 4.82 19.73 10.43
CA TRP A 171 6.12 19.13 10.11
C TRP A 171 6.02 18.10 8.99
N VAL A 172 4.97 17.27 9.01
CA VAL A 172 4.70 16.27 7.95
C VAL A 172 4.46 16.96 6.61
N LEU A 173 3.62 18.00 6.57
CA LEU A 173 3.34 18.75 5.33
C LEU A 173 4.57 19.49 4.81
N ILE A 174 5.38 20.09 5.68
CA ILE A 174 6.66 20.70 5.30
C ILE A 174 7.58 19.65 4.66
N ARG A 175 7.65 18.46 5.26
CA ARG A 175 8.45 17.36 4.70
C ARG A 175 7.95 16.95 3.32
N CYS A 176 6.63 16.82 3.14
CA CYS A 176 6.02 16.55 1.84
C CYS A 176 6.39 17.60 0.79
N ILE A 177 6.32 18.89 1.12
CA ILE A 177 6.70 19.98 0.21
C ILE A 177 8.18 19.89 -0.17
N ASN A 178 9.07 19.68 0.79
CA ASN A 178 10.50 19.64 0.55
C ASN A 178 10.92 18.46 -0.33
N THR A 179 10.18 17.35 -0.28
CA THR A 179 10.45 16.15 -1.09
C THR A 179 9.59 16.04 -2.33
N ASN A 180 8.74 17.04 -2.61
CA ASN A 180 7.71 17.02 -3.66
C ASN A 180 6.77 15.80 -3.57
N LEU A 181 6.52 15.30 -2.36
CA LEU A 181 5.49 14.27 -2.15
C LEU A 181 4.13 14.96 -2.12
N VAL A 182 3.22 14.51 -2.97
CA VAL A 182 1.91 15.11 -3.13
C VAL A 182 0.85 14.22 -2.50
N LEU A 183 -0.01 14.84 -1.68
CA LEU A 183 -1.12 14.21 -0.99
C LEU A 183 -2.44 14.43 -1.72
N ASN A 184 -3.34 13.46 -1.59
CA ASN A 184 -4.68 13.48 -2.15
C ASN A 184 -5.67 14.08 -1.15
N PHE A 185 -6.04 15.34 -1.35
CA PHE A 185 -6.92 16.05 -0.41
C PHE A 185 -8.28 15.39 -0.21
N GLU A 186 -8.87 14.84 -1.27
CA GLU A 186 -10.22 14.23 -1.21
C GLU A 186 -10.27 13.00 -0.32
N LYS A 187 -9.13 12.31 -0.17
CA LYS A 187 -8.99 11.13 0.68
C LYS A 187 -8.34 11.42 2.03
N CYS A 188 -7.90 12.66 2.26
CA CYS A 188 -7.30 13.05 3.53
C CYS A 188 -8.40 13.40 4.55
N HIS A 189 -8.25 12.89 5.77
CA HIS A 189 -9.09 13.20 6.91
C HIS A 189 -8.23 13.89 7.98
N PHE A 190 -8.61 15.10 8.36
CA PHE A 190 -7.80 15.93 9.25
C PHE A 190 -8.48 16.10 10.61
N MET A 191 -7.68 15.98 11.68
CA MET A 191 -8.09 16.26 13.06
C MET A 191 -9.32 15.45 13.49
N VAL A 192 -9.33 14.16 13.19
CA VAL A 192 -10.40 13.24 13.57
C VAL A 192 -10.04 12.49 14.85
N THR A 193 -11.05 12.03 15.59
CA THR A 193 -10.87 11.26 16.83
C THR A 193 -10.86 9.75 16.62
N GLU A 194 -11.33 9.31 15.45
CA GLU A 194 -11.34 7.92 15.00
C GLU A 194 -11.32 7.86 13.47
N GLY A 195 -10.94 6.72 12.92
CA GLY A 195 -11.08 6.44 11.49
C GLY A 195 -10.51 5.09 11.10
N ILE A 196 -10.56 4.79 9.79
CA ILE A 196 -10.17 3.50 9.26
C ILE A 196 -8.70 3.57 8.81
N VAL A 197 -7.87 2.70 9.38
CA VAL A 197 -6.46 2.52 9.01
C VAL A 197 -6.23 1.06 8.69
N LEU A 198 -5.75 0.77 7.47
CA LEU A 198 -5.42 -0.60 7.04
C LEU A 198 -6.57 -1.60 7.24
N GLY A 199 -7.82 -1.15 7.10
CA GLY A 199 -9.03 -1.99 7.29
C GLY A 199 -9.48 -2.18 8.74
N HIS A 200 -8.89 -1.42 9.68
CA HIS A 200 -9.28 -1.43 11.10
C HIS A 200 -9.79 -0.06 11.52
N LEU A 201 -10.85 -0.04 12.32
CA LEU A 201 -11.33 1.17 12.97
C LEU A 201 -10.45 1.47 14.18
N VAL A 202 -9.90 2.67 14.26
CA VAL A 202 -8.98 3.08 15.33
C VAL A 202 -9.60 4.21 16.16
N PRO A 203 -10.46 3.90 17.15
CA PRO A 203 -10.90 4.87 18.15
C PRO A 203 -9.87 5.05 19.27
N SER A 204 -10.08 6.07 20.11
CA SER A 204 -9.21 6.29 21.29
C SER A 204 -9.23 5.14 22.31
N LYS A 205 -10.29 4.33 22.31
CA LYS A 205 -10.50 3.22 23.26
C LYS A 205 -9.76 1.93 22.88
N GLY A 206 -9.26 1.80 21.66
CA GLY A 206 -8.65 0.57 21.19
C GLY A 206 -8.70 0.45 19.66
N ILE A 207 -8.50 -0.76 19.16
CA ILE A 207 -8.64 -1.07 17.73
C ILE A 207 -9.86 -1.97 17.59
N GLU A 208 -10.69 -1.71 16.59
CA GLU A 208 -11.86 -2.50 16.23
C GLU A 208 -11.79 -2.92 14.76
N VAL A 209 -12.57 -3.92 14.40
CA VAL A 209 -12.72 -4.33 12.99
C VAL A 209 -13.85 -3.52 12.35
N GLU A 210 -13.64 -3.08 11.12
CA GLU A 210 -14.67 -2.38 10.36
C GLU A 210 -15.90 -3.29 10.14
N LYS A 211 -17.09 -2.80 10.50
CA LYS A 211 -18.34 -3.58 10.41
C LYS A 211 -18.62 -4.11 9.00
N SER A 212 -18.37 -3.30 7.97
CA SER A 212 -18.57 -3.69 6.57
C SER A 212 -17.78 -4.96 6.20
N LYS A 213 -16.58 -5.14 6.76
CA LYS A 213 -15.74 -6.33 6.54
C LYS A 213 -16.29 -7.55 7.27
N ILE A 214 -16.85 -7.36 8.45
CA ILE A 214 -17.53 -8.43 9.21
C ILE A 214 -18.77 -8.89 8.44
N ASP A 215 -19.56 -7.95 7.92
CA ASP A 215 -20.79 -8.26 7.17
C ASP A 215 -20.50 -9.04 5.89
N ILE A 216 -19.42 -8.67 5.17
CA ILE A 216 -18.94 -9.43 4.01
C ILE A 216 -18.60 -10.87 4.41
N ILE A 217 -17.84 -11.08 5.49
CA ILE A 217 -17.46 -12.44 5.93
C ILE A 217 -18.68 -13.23 6.39
N THR A 218 -19.62 -12.58 7.07
CA THR A 218 -20.85 -13.20 7.61
C THR A 218 -21.80 -13.61 6.49
N SER A 219 -21.75 -12.94 5.34
CA SER A 219 -22.58 -13.25 4.17
C SER A 219 -21.94 -14.24 3.20
N LEU A 220 -20.71 -14.71 3.45
CA LEU A 220 -20.07 -15.71 2.61
C LEU A 220 -20.81 -17.06 2.69
N PRO A 221 -21.00 -17.75 1.56
CA PRO A 221 -21.54 -19.10 1.58
C PRO A 221 -20.54 -20.07 2.22
N ASN A 222 -21.04 -21.22 2.65
CA ASN A 222 -20.19 -22.32 3.12
C ASN A 222 -19.24 -22.74 1.99
N PRO A 223 -17.93 -22.91 2.29
CA PRO A 223 -16.95 -23.26 1.29
C PRO A 223 -17.18 -24.68 0.77
N THR A 224 -17.16 -24.82 -0.55
CA THR A 224 -17.40 -26.05 -1.30
C THR A 224 -16.11 -26.70 -1.80
N SER A 225 -14.97 -26.04 -1.60
CA SER A 225 -13.67 -26.54 -2.04
C SER A 225 -12.53 -26.15 -1.08
N MET A 226 -11.41 -26.86 -1.19
CA MET A 226 -10.18 -26.52 -0.45
C MET A 226 -9.69 -25.09 -0.73
N TRP A 227 -9.83 -24.60 -1.96
CA TRP A 227 -9.45 -23.23 -2.32
C TRP A 227 -10.31 -22.19 -1.60
N GLU A 228 -11.61 -22.45 -1.48
CA GLU A 228 -12.53 -21.58 -0.74
C GLU A 228 -12.25 -21.62 0.77
N VAL A 229 -11.94 -22.80 1.34
CA VAL A 229 -11.49 -22.90 2.74
C VAL A 229 -10.18 -22.12 2.94
N CYS A 230 -9.22 -22.25 2.04
CA CYS A 230 -7.96 -21.51 2.10
C CYS A 230 -8.18 -19.99 2.01
N SER A 231 -9.08 -19.55 1.12
CA SER A 231 -9.47 -18.15 0.97
C SER A 231 -10.14 -17.62 2.25
N PHE A 232 -11.12 -18.35 2.79
CA PHE A 232 -11.81 -18.00 4.03
C PHE A 232 -10.85 -17.91 5.22
N LEU A 233 -9.96 -18.90 5.38
CA LEU A 233 -8.94 -18.87 6.44
C LEU A 233 -7.97 -17.70 6.27
N GLY A 234 -7.67 -17.29 5.03
CA GLY A 234 -6.93 -16.06 4.75
C GLY A 234 -7.66 -14.81 5.25
N HIS A 235 -8.94 -14.67 4.91
CA HIS A 235 -9.79 -13.55 5.35
C HIS A 235 -9.96 -13.52 6.88
N ALA A 236 -10.32 -14.64 7.49
CA ALA A 236 -10.51 -14.74 8.94
C ALA A 236 -9.18 -14.59 9.70
N GLY A 237 -8.08 -15.11 9.12
CA GLY A 237 -6.73 -15.01 9.67
C GLY A 237 -6.23 -13.57 9.80
N PHE A 238 -6.66 -12.67 8.91
CA PHE A 238 -6.38 -11.23 9.02
C PHE A 238 -6.92 -10.64 10.33
N TYR A 239 -8.08 -11.12 10.80
CA TYR A 239 -8.74 -10.66 12.03
C TYR A 239 -8.45 -11.55 13.26
N ARG A 240 -7.51 -12.51 13.14
CA ARG A 240 -7.21 -13.50 14.19
C ARG A 240 -6.98 -12.92 15.58
N ARG A 241 -6.44 -11.69 15.68
CA ARG A 241 -6.14 -11.03 16.96
C ARG A 241 -7.40 -10.69 17.78
N PHE A 242 -8.53 -10.49 17.10
CA PHE A 242 -9.82 -10.19 17.72
C PHE A 242 -10.58 -11.45 18.12
N ILE A 243 -10.11 -12.63 17.70
CA ILE A 243 -10.77 -13.91 17.90
C ILE A 243 -9.99 -14.73 18.93
N LYS A 244 -10.54 -14.84 20.14
CA LYS A 244 -9.95 -15.63 21.22
C LYS A 244 -9.80 -17.09 20.79
N ASN A 245 -8.60 -17.65 20.96
CA ASN A 245 -8.27 -19.02 20.57
C ASN A 245 -8.50 -19.33 19.07
N PHE A 246 -8.30 -18.36 18.17
CA PHE A 246 -8.49 -18.54 16.72
C PHE A 246 -7.89 -19.85 16.19
N SER A 247 -6.65 -20.17 16.55
CA SER A 247 -5.97 -21.39 16.10
C SER A 247 -6.70 -22.68 16.47
N LYS A 248 -7.40 -22.72 17.62
CA LYS A 248 -8.21 -23.88 18.02
C LYS A 248 -9.51 -23.96 17.22
N ILE A 249 -10.14 -22.80 16.98
CA ILE A 249 -11.40 -22.69 16.23
C ILE A 249 -11.17 -23.03 14.74
N ALA A 250 -10.07 -22.56 14.15
CA ALA A 250 -9.70 -22.77 12.76
C ALA A 250 -9.06 -24.15 12.49
N LEU A 251 -8.79 -24.94 13.53
CA LEU A 251 -8.11 -26.23 13.41
C LEU A 251 -8.87 -27.24 12.51
N PRO A 252 -10.20 -27.43 12.64
CA PRO A 252 -10.95 -28.33 11.77
C PRO A 252 -10.82 -27.93 10.29
N LEU A 253 -10.97 -26.64 9.98
CA LEU A 253 -10.79 -26.10 8.63
C LEU A 253 -9.36 -26.26 8.11
N SER A 254 -8.37 -26.09 8.98
CA SER A 254 -6.96 -26.27 8.62
C SER A 254 -6.62 -27.74 8.33
N LYS A 255 -7.32 -28.70 8.95
CA LYS A 255 -7.17 -30.13 8.63
C LYS A 255 -7.67 -30.46 7.23
N LEU A 256 -8.72 -29.80 6.75
CA LEU A 256 -9.22 -29.95 5.37
C LEU A 256 -8.23 -29.50 4.30
N LEU A 257 -7.17 -28.77 4.68
CA LEU A 257 -6.10 -28.33 3.77
C LEU A 257 -4.89 -29.28 3.73
N GLN A 258 -4.89 -30.36 4.54
CA GLN A 258 -3.78 -31.31 4.55
C GLN A 258 -3.74 -32.14 3.26
N LYS A 259 -2.54 -32.54 2.83
CA LYS A 259 -2.38 -33.42 1.67
C LYS A 259 -3.04 -34.78 1.95
N ASP A 260 -3.62 -35.36 0.90
CA ASP A 260 -4.22 -36.70 0.89
C ASP A 260 -5.48 -36.88 1.78
N MET A 261 -6.20 -35.77 2.05
CA MET A 261 -7.51 -35.79 2.70
C MET A 261 -8.62 -35.57 1.68
N ASP A 262 -9.65 -36.41 1.70
CA ASP A 262 -10.88 -36.14 0.97
C ASP A 262 -11.58 -34.91 1.57
N PHE A 263 -11.97 -33.96 0.72
CA PHE A 263 -12.70 -32.79 1.17
C PHE A 263 -14.12 -33.18 1.56
N ASN A 264 -14.36 -33.33 2.86
CA ASN A 264 -15.70 -33.47 3.42
C ASN A 264 -16.02 -32.30 4.35
N PHE A 265 -17.05 -31.53 4.01
CA PHE A 265 -17.46 -30.31 4.71
C PHE A 265 -18.80 -30.55 5.40
N ASP A 266 -18.75 -31.25 6.53
CA ASP A 266 -19.89 -31.57 7.41
C ASP A 266 -19.80 -30.80 8.75
#